data_AF-H5XG68-F1
#
_entry.id   AF-H5XG68-F1
#
_cell.length_a   1.000
_cell.length_b   1.000
_cell.length_c   1.000
_cell.angle_alpha   90.00
_cell.angle_beta   90.00
_cell.angle_gamma   90.00
#
_symmetry.space_group_name_H-M   'P 1'
#
loop_
_entity.id
_entity.type
_entity.pdbx_description
1 polymer ?
#
loop_
_entity_poly.entity_id
_entity_poly.type
_entity_poly.pdbx_seq_one_letter_code
_entity_poly.pdbx_strand_id
1 'polypeptide(L)'
;MADLFDLFSTPAEQPTGNLARVKHFAEQARQGRLAALEALNQAVAEVDAYLARQAQARDTEVRATTEGKTTANPRATSARAARNIAPKTGTQRARVLAAVVRHGGLTDLELAEQLGLLENSVRPRRTELVTGGYVVDSGRTRTHRGTEWVVWEATDAGKAWFADQLGGAA
;
A
#
# COMPACT_ATOMS: atom_id res chain seq x y z
N MET A 1 -50.57 -34.44 -8.18
CA MET A 1 -50.52 -33.05 -8.68
C MET A 1 -49.35 -32.39 -7.97
N ALA A 2 -48.21 -32.28 -8.64
CA ALA A 2 -47.03 -31.59 -8.14
C ALA A 2 -46.90 -30.29 -8.94
N ASP A 3 -46.80 -29.17 -8.23
CA ASP A 3 -46.83 -27.82 -8.78
C ASP A 3 -45.71 -27.58 -9.80
N LEU A 4 -46.11 -27.08 -10.97
CA LEU A 4 -45.30 -26.84 -12.17
C LEU A 4 -44.56 -25.48 -12.13
N PHE A 5 -44.43 -24.84 -10.95
CA PHE A 5 -44.01 -23.44 -10.84
C PHE A 5 -42.79 -23.14 -9.96
N ASP A 6 -42.05 -24.14 -9.47
CA ASP A 6 -40.84 -23.92 -8.65
C ASP A 6 -39.51 -23.99 -9.43
N LEU A 7 -39.55 -23.98 -10.76
CA LEU A 7 -38.38 -24.26 -11.61
C LEU A 7 -37.59 -23.03 -12.11
N PHE A 8 -37.92 -21.81 -11.67
CA PHE A 8 -37.28 -20.58 -12.18
C PHE A 8 -36.90 -19.55 -11.11
N SER A 9 -36.55 -19.98 -9.88
CA SER A 9 -35.67 -19.14 -9.05
C SER A 9 -34.24 -19.29 -9.58
N THR A 10 -33.92 -18.56 -10.64
CA THR A 10 -32.52 -18.26 -10.99
C THR A 10 -31.84 -17.69 -9.74
N PRO A 11 -30.76 -18.30 -9.22
CA PRO A 11 -29.99 -17.66 -8.17
C PRO A 11 -29.51 -16.33 -8.74
N ALA A 12 -29.90 -15.22 -8.10
CA ALA A 12 -29.48 -13.89 -8.51
C ALA A 12 -27.96 -13.91 -8.65
N GLU A 13 -27.48 -13.71 -9.88
CA GLU A 13 -26.07 -13.76 -10.23
C GLU A 13 -25.34 -12.79 -9.29
N GLN A 14 -24.52 -13.35 -8.40
CA GLN A 14 -23.85 -12.53 -7.40
C GLN A 14 -22.83 -11.65 -8.11
N PRO A 15 -22.83 -10.34 -7.83
CA PRO A 15 -21.93 -9.42 -8.51
C PRO A 15 -20.48 -9.83 -8.27
N THR A 16 -19.77 -10.15 -9.35
CA THR A 16 -18.37 -10.55 -9.30
C THR A 16 -17.48 -9.31 -9.29
N GLY A 17 -16.62 -9.22 -8.27
CA GLY A 17 -15.69 -8.10 -8.08
C GLY A 17 -16.17 -7.08 -7.03
N ASN A 18 -15.24 -6.52 -6.28
CA ASN A 18 -15.55 -5.76 -5.06
C ASN A 18 -16.38 -4.49 -5.34
N LEU A 19 -16.09 -3.80 -6.45
CA LEU A 19 -16.87 -2.63 -6.87
C LEU A 19 -18.31 -3.00 -7.26
N ALA A 20 -18.52 -4.17 -7.88
CA ALA A 20 -19.84 -4.64 -8.24
C ALA A 20 -20.66 -5.01 -6.98
N ARG A 21 -20.00 -5.62 -5.97
CA ARG A 21 -20.62 -5.93 -4.67
C ARG A 21 -21.02 -4.67 -3.89
N VAL A 22 -20.14 -3.67 -3.82
CA VAL A 22 -20.45 -2.39 -3.17
C VAL A 22 -21.62 -1.68 -3.86
N LYS A 23 -21.63 -1.63 -5.20
CA LYS A 23 -22.75 -1.07 -5.98
C LYS A 23 -24.05 -1.84 -5.74
N HIS A 24 -23.98 -3.15 -5.62
CA HIS A 24 -25.15 -3.99 -5.35
C HIS A 24 -25.77 -3.70 -3.98
N PHE A 25 -24.96 -3.59 -2.91
CA PHE A 25 -25.49 -3.24 -1.59
C PHE A 25 -26.12 -1.84 -1.57
N ALA A 26 -25.50 -0.87 -2.23
CA ALA A 26 -26.06 0.48 -2.38
C ALA A 26 -27.42 0.45 -3.11
N GLU A 27 -27.56 -0.36 -4.14
CA GLU A 27 -28.80 -0.48 -4.92
C GLU A 27 -29.91 -1.20 -4.13
N GLN A 28 -29.58 -2.21 -3.33
CA GLN A 28 -30.54 -2.88 -2.44
C GLN A 28 -31.09 -1.92 -1.37
N ALA A 29 -30.22 -1.06 -0.81
CA ALA A 29 -30.65 -0.02 0.13
C ALA A 29 -31.58 1.01 -0.53
N ARG A 30 -31.24 1.44 -1.75
CA ARG A 30 -32.07 2.38 -2.54
C ARG A 30 -33.47 1.83 -2.82
N GLN A 31 -33.58 0.51 -2.99
CA GLN A 31 -34.83 -0.20 -3.24
C GLN A 31 -35.57 -0.60 -1.95
N GLY A 32 -35.06 -0.21 -0.77
CA GLY A 32 -35.64 -0.54 0.53
C GLY A 32 -35.55 -2.03 0.91
N ARG A 33 -34.78 -2.82 0.15
CA ARG A 33 -34.59 -4.26 0.36
C ARG A 33 -33.51 -4.58 1.40
N LEU A 34 -32.71 -3.58 1.73
CA LEU A 34 -31.72 -3.59 2.81
C LEU A 34 -31.83 -2.29 3.60
N ALA A 35 -31.67 -2.37 4.92
CA ALA A 35 -31.53 -1.16 5.72
C ALA A 35 -30.25 -0.42 5.29
N ALA A 36 -30.31 0.91 5.14
CA ALA A 36 -29.17 1.70 4.65
C ALA A 36 -27.90 1.51 5.49
N LEU A 37 -28.06 1.36 6.82
CA LEU A 37 -26.96 1.10 7.73
C LEU A 37 -26.34 -0.30 7.50
N GLU A 38 -27.16 -1.30 7.21
CA GLU A 38 -26.71 -2.65 6.93
C GLU A 38 -25.96 -2.73 5.60
N ALA A 39 -26.48 -2.08 4.56
CA ALA A 39 -25.80 -1.96 3.28
C ALA A 39 -24.44 -1.25 3.40
N LEU A 40 -24.36 -0.21 4.24
CA LEU A 40 -23.09 0.50 4.49
C LEU A 40 -22.07 -0.42 5.18
N ASN A 41 -22.48 -1.14 6.22
CA ASN A 41 -21.60 -2.07 6.94
C ASN A 41 -21.09 -3.18 6.02
N GLN A 42 -21.96 -3.74 5.16
CA GLN A 42 -21.57 -4.75 4.18
C GLN A 42 -20.59 -4.20 3.12
N ALA A 43 -20.79 -2.96 2.67
CA ALA A 43 -19.87 -2.32 1.74
C ALA A 43 -18.48 -2.08 2.37
N VAL A 44 -18.41 -1.64 3.64
CA VAL A 44 -17.15 -1.45 4.36
C VAL A 44 -16.41 -2.79 4.53
N ALA A 45 -17.11 -3.83 4.97
CA ALA A 45 -16.52 -5.16 5.14
C ALA A 45 -15.93 -5.72 3.84
N GLU A 46 -16.58 -5.46 2.69
CA GLU A 46 -16.08 -5.91 1.40
C GLU A 46 -14.82 -5.15 0.94
N VAL A 47 -14.76 -3.85 1.23
CA VAL A 47 -13.56 -3.03 0.98
C VAL A 47 -12.41 -3.52 1.87
N ASP A 48 -12.67 -3.78 3.15
CA ASP A 48 -11.65 -4.31 4.07
C ASP A 48 -11.14 -5.68 3.63
N ALA A 49 -12.02 -6.58 3.22
CA ALA A 49 -11.66 -7.89 2.69
C ALA A 49 -10.85 -7.79 1.39
N TYR A 50 -11.10 -6.79 0.55
CA TYR A 50 -10.28 -6.52 -0.62
C TYR A 50 -8.87 -6.05 -0.25
N LEU A 51 -8.77 -5.10 0.68
CA LEU A 51 -7.50 -4.56 1.15
C LEU A 51 -6.65 -5.66 1.82
N ALA A 52 -7.27 -6.53 2.62
CA ALA A 52 -6.61 -7.68 3.23
C ALA A 52 -6.06 -8.67 2.20
N ARG A 53 -6.84 -8.99 1.16
CA ARG A 53 -6.41 -9.86 0.04
C ARG A 53 -5.24 -9.25 -0.72
N GLN A 54 -5.27 -7.95 -0.98
CA GLN A 54 -4.13 -7.25 -1.61
C GLN A 54 -2.88 -7.28 -0.73
N ALA A 55 -3.03 -7.11 0.59
CA ALA A 55 -1.91 -7.19 1.52
C ALA A 55 -1.28 -8.60 1.53
N GLN A 56 -2.11 -9.65 1.54
CA GLN A 56 -1.65 -11.05 1.52
C GLN A 56 -0.98 -11.44 0.19
N ALA A 57 -1.54 -11.04 -0.95
CA ALA A 57 -0.94 -11.29 -2.26
C ALA A 57 0.46 -10.65 -2.35
N ARG A 58 0.60 -9.42 -1.85
CA ARG A 58 1.87 -8.70 -1.84
C ARG A 58 2.88 -9.27 -0.84
N ASP A 59 2.44 -9.77 0.31
CA ASP A 59 3.34 -10.48 1.26
C ASP A 59 3.84 -11.81 0.67
N THR A 60 2.97 -12.50 -0.06
CA THR A 60 3.32 -13.75 -0.75
C THR A 60 4.35 -13.50 -1.86
N GLU A 61 4.20 -12.44 -2.66
CA GLU A 61 5.19 -12.02 -3.66
C GLU A 61 6.55 -11.65 -3.03
N VAL A 62 6.54 -10.96 -1.88
CA VAL A 62 7.77 -10.62 -1.14
C VAL A 62 8.47 -11.87 -0.61
N ARG A 63 7.71 -12.86 -0.10
CA ARG A 63 8.27 -14.16 0.31
C ARG A 63 8.82 -14.97 -0.86
N ALA A 64 8.10 -15.02 -1.98
CA ALA A 64 8.55 -15.71 -3.18
C ALA A 64 9.86 -15.14 -3.75
N THR A 65 10.14 -13.85 -3.53
CA THR A 65 11.40 -13.22 -3.94
C THR A 65 12.55 -13.48 -2.96
N THR A 66 12.27 -14.01 -1.76
CA THR A 66 13.25 -14.28 -0.70
C THR A 66 13.73 -15.75 -0.72
N GLU A 67 13.01 -16.65 -1.39
CA GLU A 67 13.43 -18.04 -1.59
C GLU A 67 14.38 -18.17 -2.79
N GLY A 68 15.65 -17.83 -2.57
CA GLY A 68 16.70 -18.16 -3.52
C GLY A 68 17.92 -17.25 -3.42
N LYS A 69 18.91 -17.69 -2.63
CA LYS A 69 20.36 -17.56 -2.84
C LYS A 69 21.13 -17.23 -1.55
N THR A 70 21.35 -18.26 -0.74
CA THR A 70 22.46 -18.31 0.21
C THR A 70 23.41 -19.44 -0.19
N THR A 71 24.24 -19.19 -1.22
CA THR A 71 25.51 -19.91 -1.35
C THR A 71 26.57 -19.18 -0.53
N ALA A 72 27.19 -19.94 0.38
CA ALA A 72 28.20 -19.55 1.33
C ALA A 72 29.31 -18.63 0.76
N ASN A 73 29.37 -17.37 1.22
CA ASN A 73 30.61 -16.70 1.67
C ASN A 73 30.31 -15.31 2.29
N PRO A 74 30.28 -15.13 3.62
CA PRO A 74 29.80 -13.88 4.25
C PRO A 74 30.76 -12.68 4.21
N ARG A 75 31.99 -12.81 3.69
CA ARG A 75 33.07 -11.84 4.01
C ARG A 75 33.54 -10.89 2.89
N ALA A 76 33.00 -10.96 1.67
CA ALA A 76 33.52 -10.14 0.57
C ALA A 76 32.52 -9.14 -0.06
N THR A 77 31.24 -9.14 0.34
CA THR A 77 30.19 -8.41 -0.41
C THR A 77 29.43 -7.35 0.38
N SER A 78 29.81 -7.01 1.61
CA SER A 78 29.08 -5.98 2.39
C SER A 78 29.35 -4.54 1.92
N ALA A 79 30.58 -4.20 1.52
CA ALA A 79 30.93 -2.81 1.18
C ALA A 79 30.61 -2.41 -0.28
N ARG A 80 30.60 -3.37 -1.22
CA ARG A 80 30.29 -3.08 -2.64
C ARG A 80 28.80 -3.19 -2.95
N ALA A 81 28.06 -4.06 -2.25
CA ALA A 81 26.60 -4.13 -2.36
C ALA A 81 25.91 -2.91 -1.72
N ALA A 82 26.51 -2.29 -0.70
CA ALA A 82 26.02 -1.07 -0.08
C ALA A 82 26.04 0.17 -1.01
N ARG A 83 26.78 0.13 -2.12
CA ARG A 83 26.90 1.25 -3.07
C ARG A 83 25.87 1.25 -4.20
N ASN A 84 24.99 0.26 -4.27
CA ASN A 84 23.89 0.17 -5.25
C ASN A 84 22.50 0.20 -4.58
N ILE A 85 22.31 1.01 -3.54
CA ILE A 85 21.02 1.19 -2.82
C ILE A 85 20.19 2.32 -3.44
N ALA A 86 20.34 2.61 -4.74
CA ALA A 86 19.36 3.47 -5.40
C ALA A 86 17.97 2.83 -5.28
N PRO A 87 16.91 3.58 -4.93
CA PRO A 87 15.55 3.08 -5.09
C PRO A 87 15.36 2.64 -6.55
N LYS A 88 14.85 1.44 -6.76
CA LYS A 88 14.47 1.01 -8.11
C LYS A 88 13.10 1.60 -8.43
N THR A 89 12.93 2.13 -9.63
CA THR A 89 11.66 2.66 -10.13
C THR A 89 10.54 1.63 -9.96
N GLY A 90 9.34 2.09 -9.57
CA GLY A 90 8.19 1.21 -9.34
C GLY A 90 8.18 0.43 -8.01
N THR A 91 9.25 0.46 -7.22
CA THR A 91 9.28 -0.19 -5.90
C THR A 91 8.53 0.62 -4.83
N GLN A 92 8.11 -0.05 -3.75
CA GLN A 92 7.53 0.64 -2.58
C GLN A 92 8.48 1.69 -1.98
N ARG A 93 9.79 1.42 -1.99
CA ARG A 93 10.82 2.37 -1.54
C ARG A 93 10.85 3.64 -2.40
N ALA A 94 10.80 3.49 -3.72
CA ALA A 94 10.69 4.62 -4.65
C ALA A 94 9.40 5.43 -4.44
N ARG A 95 8.27 4.76 -4.17
CA ARG A 95 6.99 5.42 -3.85
C ARG A 95 7.06 6.24 -2.56
N VAL A 96 7.71 5.72 -1.51
CA VAL A 96 7.94 6.44 -0.26
C VAL A 96 8.79 7.69 -0.50
N LEU A 97 9.93 7.56 -1.19
CA LEU A 97 10.79 8.72 -1.50
C LEU A 97 10.05 9.77 -2.34
N ALA A 98 9.31 9.34 -3.36
CA ALA A 98 8.51 10.25 -4.19
C ALA A 98 7.47 11.03 -3.38
N ALA A 99 6.81 10.38 -2.42
CA ALA A 99 5.87 11.06 -1.53
C ALA A 99 6.57 12.08 -0.64
N VAL A 100 7.70 11.72 -0.02
CA VAL A 100 8.50 12.65 0.80
C VAL A 100 8.90 13.89 -0.01
N VAL A 101 9.40 13.70 -1.24
CA VAL A 101 9.83 14.81 -2.11
C VAL A 101 8.65 15.69 -2.52
N ARG A 102 7.54 15.10 -2.97
CA ARG A 102 6.36 15.85 -3.46
C ARG A 102 5.69 16.70 -2.38
N HIS A 103 5.70 16.21 -1.14
CA HIS A 103 4.99 16.86 -0.03
C HIS A 103 5.89 17.73 0.85
N GLY A 104 7.20 17.81 0.56
CA GLY A 104 8.12 18.62 1.37
C GLY A 104 8.34 18.05 2.79
N GLY A 105 8.21 16.73 2.92
CA GLY A 105 8.39 15.98 4.15
C GLY A 105 7.10 15.46 4.78
N LEU A 106 7.15 14.25 5.32
CA LEU A 106 5.99 13.52 5.86
C LEU A 106 6.38 12.67 7.07
N THR A 107 5.44 12.43 7.97
CA THR A 107 5.60 11.43 9.04
C THR A 107 5.38 10.00 8.52
N ASP A 108 5.81 8.98 9.28
CA ASP A 108 5.55 7.58 8.92
C ASP A 108 4.04 7.28 8.81
N LEU A 109 3.21 7.93 9.64
CA LEU A 109 1.74 7.81 9.57
C LEU A 109 1.19 8.45 8.29
N GLU A 110 1.60 9.68 7.97
CA GLU A 110 1.13 10.36 6.76
C GLU A 110 1.61 9.66 5.49
N LEU A 111 2.82 9.09 5.50
CA LEU A 111 3.30 8.24 4.42
C LEU A 111 2.44 7.00 4.24
N ALA A 112 2.01 6.39 5.34
CA ALA A 112 1.12 5.22 5.32
C ALA A 112 -0.23 5.60 4.72
N GLU A 113 -0.84 6.68 5.20
CA GLU A 113 -2.14 7.19 4.72
C GLU A 113 -2.07 7.59 3.24
N GLN A 114 -1.07 8.40 2.86
CA GLN A 114 -0.92 8.93 1.50
C GLN A 114 -0.64 7.84 0.46
N LEU A 115 0.04 6.75 0.85
CA LEU A 115 0.39 5.66 -0.06
C LEU A 115 -0.57 4.47 0.00
N GLY A 116 -1.56 4.49 0.90
CA GLY A 116 -2.42 3.36 1.19
C GLY A 116 -1.62 2.14 1.68
N LEU A 117 -0.60 2.38 2.50
CA LEU A 117 0.26 1.36 3.09
C LEU A 117 -0.01 1.24 4.59
N LEU A 118 0.31 0.09 5.16
CA LEU A 118 0.38 -0.05 6.62
C LEU A 118 1.66 0.64 7.13
N GLU A 119 1.62 1.25 8.31
CA GLU A 119 2.81 1.85 8.93
C GLU A 119 3.99 0.86 9.03
N ASN A 120 3.70 -0.40 9.37
CA ASN A 120 4.69 -1.48 9.47
C ASN A 120 5.34 -1.80 8.11
N SER A 121 4.72 -1.39 7.00
CA SER A 121 5.32 -1.46 5.66
C SER A 121 6.14 -0.21 5.32
N VAL A 122 5.80 0.96 5.87
CA VAL A 122 6.51 2.22 5.63
C VAL A 122 7.84 2.26 6.37
N ARG A 123 7.83 1.94 7.68
CA ARG A 123 9.00 2.01 8.56
C ARG A 123 10.27 1.34 8.00
N PRO A 124 10.24 0.07 7.54
CA PRO A 124 11.44 -0.56 6.97
C PRO A 124 11.93 0.13 5.69
N ARG A 125 11.03 0.59 4.82
CA ARG A 125 11.39 1.28 3.55
C ARG A 125 11.98 2.66 3.83
N ARG A 126 11.44 3.36 4.83
CA ARG A 126 11.98 4.63 5.31
C ARG A 126 13.37 4.42 5.93
N THR A 127 13.57 3.39 6.75
CA THR A 127 14.90 3.05 7.28
C THR A 127 15.91 2.77 6.15
N GLU A 128 15.53 1.98 5.14
CA GLU A 128 16.38 1.75 3.97
C GLU A 128 16.75 3.04 3.23
N LEU A 129 15.81 3.99 3.10
CA LEU A 129 16.07 5.30 2.48
C LEU A 129 17.02 6.17 3.31
N VAL A 130 16.90 6.11 4.64
CA VAL A 130 17.82 6.78 5.56
C VAL A 130 19.21 6.16 5.46
N THR A 131 19.32 4.83 5.49
CA THR A 131 20.59 4.12 5.31
C THR A 131 21.22 4.39 3.94
N GLY A 132 20.39 4.53 2.91
CA GLY A 132 20.83 4.90 1.55
C GLY A 132 21.14 6.39 1.36
N GLY A 133 20.89 7.24 2.36
CA GLY A 133 21.16 8.69 2.29
C GLY A 133 20.18 9.49 1.44
N TYR A 134 19.00 8.95 1.13
CA TYR A 134 17.96 9.60 0.31
C TYR A 134 16.95 10.39 1.15
N VAL A 135 16.79 10.03 2.42
CA VAL A 135 15.87 10.67 3.37
C VAL A 135 16.62 10.89 4.68
N VAL A 136 16.28 11.95 5.41
CA VAL A 136 16.85 12.30 6.72
C VAL A 136 15.75 12.74 7.67
N ASP A 137 16.00 12.62 8.97
CA ASP A 137 15.20 13.27 9.99
C ASP A 137 15.28 14.79 9.80
N SER A 138 14.13 15.45 9.70
CA SER A 138 14.09 16.91 9.53
C SER A 138 14.39 17.70 10.81
N GLY A 139 14.43 17.03 11.96
CA GLY A 139 14.45 17.67 13.28
C GLY A 139 13.08 18.24 13.71
N ARG A 140 12.04 18.06 12.90
CA ARG A 140 10.67 18.51 13.19
C ARG A 140 9.78 17.33 13.54
N THR A 141 8.84 17.55 14.44
CA THR A 141 7.79 16.60 14.80
C THR A 141 6.41 17.12 14.42
N ARG A 142 5.46 16.21 14.25
CA ARG A 142 4.03 16.50 14.08
C ARG A 142 3.21 15.58 14.96
N THR A 143 2.24 16.16 15.67
CA THR A 143 1.39 15.40 16.59
C THR A 143 0.27 14.71 15.84
N HIS A 144 0.20 13.40 15.97
CA HIS A 144 -0.91 12.58 15.47
C HIS A 144 -1.40 11.67 16.59
N ARG A 145 -2.73 11.62 16.79
CA ARG A 145 -3.37 10.78 17.82
C ARG A 145 -2.76 10.97 19.22
N GLY A 146 -2.40 12.21 19.56
CA GLY A 146 -1.79 12.57 20.85
C GLY A 146 -0.32 12.17 21.01
N THR A 147 0.34 11.62 19.99
CA THR A 147 1.77 11.27 20.00
C THR A 147 2.53 12.10 18.98
N GLU A 148 3.78 12.47 19.28
CA GLU A 148 4.65 13.16 18.33
C GLU A 148 5.35 12.19 17.37
N TRP A 149 5.38 12.55 16.09
CA TRP A 149 5.99 11.76 15.03
C TRP A 149 7.02 12.59 14.28
N VAL A 150 8.17 11.99 14.00
CA VAL A 150 9.23 12.61 13.21
C VAL A 150 8.75 12.86 11.79
N VAL A 151 9.01 14.07 11.28
CA VAL A 151 8.85 14.42 9.87
C VAL A 151 10.14 14.06 9.14
N TRP A 152 10.01 13.23 8.11
CA TRP A 152 11.12 12.81 7.26
C TRP A 152 11.22 13.68 6.02
N GLU A 153 12.43 14.12 5.68
CA GLU A 153 12.70 14.97 4.52
C GLU A 153 13.65 14.32 3.52
N ALA A 154 13.49 14.64 2.24
CA ALA A 154 14.40 14.17 1.21
C ALA A 154 15.70 14.97 1.24
N THR A 155 16.83 14.25 1.20
CA THR A 155 18.15 14.85 1.00
C THR A 155 18.31 15.36 -0.44
N ASP A 156 19.39 16.08 -0.72
CA ASP A 156 19.69 16.50 -2.09
C ASP A 156 19.88 15.30 -3.03
N ALA A 157 20.46 14.20 -2.53
CA ALA A 157 20.54 12.94 -3.28
C ALA A 157 19.14 12.33 -3.54
N GLY A 158 18.24 12.41 -2.56
CA GLY A 158 16.82 12.05 -2.69
C GLY A 158 16.10 12.82 -3.79
N LYS A 159 16.26 14.15 -3.79
CA LYS A 159 15.65 15.05 -4.76
C LYS A 159 16.24 14.85 -6.16
N ALA A 160 17.56 14.74 -6.27
CA ALA A 160 18.25 14.50 -7.54
C ALA A 160 17.82 13.17 -8.17
N TRP A 161 17.76 12.10 -7.38
CA TRP A 161 17.23 10.81 -7.84
C TRP A 161 15.78 10.95 -8.33
N PHE A 162 14.91 11.64 -7.58
CA PHE A 162 13.52 11.83 -7.98
C PHE A 162 13.38 12.63 -9.28
N ALA A 163 14.21 13.67 -9.47
CA ALA A 163 14.23 14.48 -10.69
C ALA A 163 14.67 13.68 -11.92
N ASP A 164 15.72 12.86 -11.79
CA ASP A 164 16.21 11.95 -12.84
C ASP A 164 15.10 10.99 -13.31
N GLN A 165 14.31 10.46 -12.37
CA GLN A 165 13.19 9.56 -12.68
C GLN A 165 12.03 10.24 -13.41
N LEU A 166 11.80 11.54 -13.20
CA LEU A 166 10.79 12.29 -13.96
C LEU A 166 11.30 12.68 -15.36
N GLY A 167 12.61 12.92 -15.51
CA GLY A 167 13.24 13.24 -16.78
C GLY A 167 13.38 12.06 -17.75
N GLY A 168 13.40 10.83 -17.23
CA GLY A 168 13.47 9.59 -18.04
C GLY A 168 12.12 9.07 -18.56
N ALA A 169 11.02 9.78 -18.31
CA ALA A 169 9.67 9.43 -18.76
C ALA A 169 9.20 10.21 -20.01
N ALA A 170 10.15 10.74 -20.80
CA ALA A 170 9.92 11.46 -22.05
C ALA A 170 10.16 10.55 -23.27
#